data_AF-A0A9Q1RE74-F1
#
_entry.id   AF-A0A9Q1RE74-F1
#
_cell.length_a   1.000
_cell.length_b   1.000
_cell.length_c   1.000
_cell.angle_alpha   90.00
_cell.angle_beta   90.00
_cell.angle_gamma   90.00
#
_symmetry.space_group_name_H-M   'P 1'
#
loop_
_entity.id
_entity.type
_entity.pdbx_description
1 polymer ?
#
loop_
_entity_poly.entity_id
_entity_poly.type
_entity_poly.pdbx_seq_one_letter_code
_entity_poly.pdbx_strand_id
1 'polypeptide(L)'
;MKKLPSFKRYQIAKVYRRDNPSKGRYREFYQCDFDIAGQFEKMMPDFEVIKILTELLDELDIGDYEVKINHRKLLDGMLAICHKRSSEPFVHALTS
;
A
#
# COMPACT_ATOMS: atom_id res chain seq x y z
N MET A 1 -17.06 15.97 -15.32
CA MET A 1 -16.45 15.54 -14.02
C MET A 1 -15.65 16.70 -13.45
N LYS A 2 -15.93 17.14 -12.22
CA LYS A 2 -15.05 18.13 -11.55
C LYS A 2 -13.66 17.49 -11.38
N LYS A 3 -12.63 18.12 -11.94
CA LYS A 3 -11.23 17.71 -11.72
C LYS A 3 -10.95 17.86 -10.23
N LEU A 4 -10.55 16.80 -9.54
CA LEU A 4 -10.01 16.96 -8.19
C LEU A 4 -8.77 17.86 -8.29
N PRO A 5 -8.61 18.84 -7.40
CA PRO A 5 -7.36 19.56 -7.30
C PRO A 5 -6.24 18.57 -6.98
N SER A 6 -5.11 18.72 -7.67
CA SER A 6 -3.90 17.96 -7.39
C SER A 6 -3.41 18.31 -5.98
N PHE A 7 -3.23 17.30 -5.15
CA PHE A 7 -2.65 17.46 -3.81
C PHE A 7 -1.61 16.37 -3.55
N LYS A 8 -0.55 16.78 -2.86
CA LYS A 8 0.45 15.89 -2.27
C LYS A 8 0.52 16.22 -0.79
N ARG A 9 0.44 15.22 0.08
CA ARG A 9 0.51 15.43 1.54
C ARG A 9 1.37 14.36 2.19
N TYR A 10 1.97 14.69 3.31
CA TYR A 10 2.52 13.73 4.25
C TYR A 10 1.81 13.86 5.60
N GLN A 11 1.75 12.78 6.37
CA GLN A 11 1.18 12.77 7.70
C GLN A 11 1.96 11.81 8.60
N ILE A 12 2.51 12.34 9.69
CA ILE A 12 3.14 11.53 10.75
C ILE A 12 2.24 11.59 11.97
N ALA A 13 1.57 10.49 12.29
CA ALA A 13 0.60 10.46 13.38
C ALA A 13 0.49 9.08 14.02
N LYS A 14 0.01 9.07 15.26
CA LYS A 14 -0.36 7.85 15.98
C LYS A 14 -1.65 7.28 15.41
N VAL A 15 -1.67 5.97 15.20
CA VAL A 15 -2.85 5.23 14.80
C VAL A 15 -3.19 4.17 15.85
N TYR A 16 -4.48 3.87 15.96
CA TYR A 16 -5.01 2.95 16.95
C TYR A 16 -5.68 1.77 16.26
N ARG A 17 -5.28 0.54 16.62
CA ARG A 17 -5.90 -0.69 16.10
C ARG A 17 -6.36 -1.57 17.25
N ARG A 18 -7.62 -2.00 17.19
CA ARG A 18 -8.21 -2.94 18.17
C ARG A 18 -7.87 -4.39 17.81
N ASP A 19 -6.60 -4.65 17.54
CA ASP A 19 -6.09 -6.00 17.28
C ASP A 19 -5.94 -6.77 18.60
N ASN A 20 -5.94 -8.11 18.52
CA ASN A 20 -5.57 -8.96 19.65
C ASN A 20 -4.04 -9.19 19.58
N PRO A 21 -3.24 -8.49 20.39
CA PRO A 21 -1.81 -8.39 20.13
C PRO A 21 -1.06 -9.65 20.57
N SER A 22 -0.29 -10.25 19.64
CA SER A 22 0.86 -11.07 19.98
C SER A 22 2.03 -10.17 20.43
N LYS A 23 3.10 -10.74 21.02
CA LYS A 23 4.31 -9.97 21.37
C LYS A 23 4.75 -9.10 20.17
N GLY A 24 4.94 -7.81 20.39
CA GLY A 24 5.38 -6.84 19.37
C GLY A 24 4.27 -6.17 18.55
N ARG A 25 2.99 -6.58 18.67
CA ARG A 25 1.86 -5.82 18.11
C ARG A 25 1.31 -4.88 19.18
N TYR A 26 1.43 -3.58 18.96
CA TYR A 26 0.88 -2.57 19.86
C TYR A 26 -0.49 -2.12 19.37
N ARG A 27 -1.36 -1.72 20.31
CA ARG A 27 -2.66 -1.10 19.99
C ARG A 27 -2.52 0.35 19.51
N GLU A 28 -1.35 0.94 19.68
CA GLU A 28 -0.99 2.29 19.27
C GLU A 28 0.43 2.27 18.69
N PHE A 29 0.62 2.86 17.50
CA PHE A 29 1.93 3.01 16.86
C PHE A 29 1.92 4.21 15.89
N TYR A 30 3.10 4.67 15.49
CA TYR A 30 3.24 5.76 14.51
C TYR A 30 3.18 5.23 13.07
N GLN A 31 2.49 5.97 12.21
CA GLN A 31 2.59 5.83 10.75
C GLN A 31 3.13 7.13 10.15
N CYS A 32 3.94 6.98 9.10
CA CYS A 32 4.50 8.06 8.30
C CYS A 32 3.95 7.89 6.88
N ASP A 33 2.80 8.50 6.61
CA ASP A 33 2.08 8.33 5.35
C ASP A 33 2.46 9.45 4.37
N PHE A 34 2.53 9.12 3.09
CA PHE A 34 2.66 10.06 1.98
C PHE A 34 1.66 9.71 0.88
N ASP A 35 0.78 10.66 0.54
CA ASP A 35 -0.28 10.47 -0.44
C ASP A 35 -0.19 11.49 -1.57
N ILE A 36 -0.39 11.02 -2.80
CA ILE A 36 -0.58 11.84 -3.99
C ILE A 36 -1.98 11.57 -4.53
N ALA A 37 -2.81 12.60 -4.67
CA ALA A 37 -4.11 12.47 -5.33
C ALA A 37 -4.38 13.61 -6.31
N GLY A 38 -5.10 13.29 -7.37
CA GLY A 38 -5.34 14.19 -8.49
C GLY A 38 -5.17 13.48 -9.83
N GLN A 39 -5.29 14.25 -10.91
CA GLN A 39 -5.01 13.75 -12.25
C GLN A 39 -3.54 13.98 -12.59
N PHE A 40 -2.84 12.90 -12.91
CA PHE A 40 -1.44 12.91 -13.34
C PHE A 40 -1.29 12.02 -14.57
N GLU A 41 -0.12 12.07 -15.19
CA GLU A 41 0.27 11.07 -16.16
C GLU A 41 0.33 9.68 -15.52
N LYS A 42 0.00 8.67 -16.32
CA LYS A 42 -0.10 7.28 -15.86
C LYS A 42 1.22 6.84 -15.25
N MET A 43 1.17 6.17 -14.10
CA MET A 43 2.31 5.65 -13.32
C MET A 43 3.25 6.69 -12.68
N MET A 44 3.13 7.99 -13.00
CA MET A 44 4.04 9.00 -12.44
C MET A 44 3.95 9.11 -10.91
N PRO A 45 2.74 9.20 -10.31
CA PRO A 45 2.62 9.20 -8.84
C PRO A 45 3.11 7.91 -8.20
N ASP A 46 2.82 6.77 -8.83
CA ASP A 46 3.23 5.44 -8.34
C ASP A 46 4.76 5.32 -8.27
N PHE A 47 5.46 5.79 -9.31
CA PHE A 47 6.93 5.85 -9.32
C PHE A 47 7.48 6.79 -8.25
N GLU A 48 6.88 7.98 -8.10
CA GLU A 48 7.31 8.98 -7.12
C GLU A 48 7.21 8.46 -5.69
N VAL A 49 6.13 7.75 -5.34
CA VAL A 49 5.97 7.13 -4.02
C VAL A 49 7.05 6.08 -3.75
N ILE A 50 7.36 5.23 -4.73
CA ILE A 50 8.42 4.22 -4.58
C ILE A 50 9.78 4.90 -4.42
N LYS A 51 10.05 5.96 -5.20
CA LYS A 51 11.31 6.69 -5.14
C LYS A 51 11.54 7.31 -3.76
N ILE A 52 10.53 8.00 -3.23
CA ILE A 52 10.57 8.58 -1.87
C ILE A 52 10.78 7.50 -0.81
N LEU A 53 10.08 6.37 -0.92
CA LEU A 53 10.26 5.25 -0.01
C LEU A 53 11.71 4.73 -0.03
N THR A 54 12.27 4.49 -1.21
CA THR A 54 13.65 3.98 -1.34
C THR A 54 14.67 4.97 -0.79
N GLU A 55 14.56 6.26 -1.12
CA GLU A 55 15.48 7.29 -0.60
C GLU A 55 15.41 7.39 0.93
N LEU A 56 14.20 7.32 1.50
CA LEU A 56 14.03 7.34 2.94
C LEU A 56 14.63 6.10 3.62
N LEU A 57 14.48 4.91 3.04
CA LEU A 57 15.07 3.69 3.59
C LEU A 57 16.60 3.70 3.48
N ASP A 58 17.15 4.25 2.40
CA ASP A 58 18.59 4.44 2.21
C ASP A 58 19.15 5.43 3.25
N GLU A 59 18.45 6.55 3.50
CA GLU A 59 18.86 7.55 4.50
C GLU A 59 18.78 7.03 5.95
N LEU A 60 17.86 6.11 6.23
CA LEU A 60 17.72 5.50 7.56
C LEU A 60 18.80 4.44 7.87
N ASP A 61 19.56 4.00 6.86
CA ASP A 61 20.66 3.02 6.99
C ASP A 61 20.24 1.75 7.78
N ILE A 62 19.11 1.16 7.41
CA ILE A 62 18.55 -0.02 8.10
C ILE A 62 19.12 -1.36 7.57
N GLY A 63 20.11 -1.29 6.68
CA GLY A 63 20.64 -2.44 5.95
C GLY A 63 19.86 -2.77 4.68
N ASP A 64 20.08 -3.98 4.15
CA ASP A 64 19.48 -4.43 2.90
C ASP A 64 17.95 -4.57 3.00
N TYR A 65 17.25 -4.10 1.98
CA TYR A 65 15.79 -4.21 1.88
C TYR A 65 15.33 -4.64 0.48
N GLU A 66 14.11 -5.17 0.41
CA GLU A 66 13.46 -5.56 -0.85
C GLU A 66 12.08 -4.91 -0.94
N VAL A 67 11.81 -4.19 -2.04
CA VAL A 67 10.49 -3.59 -2.31
C VAL A 67 9.69 -4.52 -3.23
N LYS A 68 8.67 -5.19 -2.66
CA LYS A 68 7.78 -6.09 -3.42
C LYS A 68 6.62 -5.30 -4.03
N ILE A 69 6.51 -5.33 -5.37
CA ILE A 69 5.49 -4.61 -6.13
C ILE A 69 4.50 -5.61 -6.74
N ASN A 70 3.20 -5.28 -6.70
CA ASN A 70 2.16 -6.04 -7.37
C ASN A 70 1.11 -5.11 -7.98
N HIS A 71 0.43 -5.56 -9.04
CA HIS A 71 -0.70 -4.85 -9.65
C HIS A 71 -1.98 -5.67 -9.50
N ARG A 72 -2.97 -5.12 -8.78
CA ARG A 72 -4.22 -5.83 -8.43
C ARG A 72 -4.90 -6.50 -9.62
N LYS A 73 -4.99 -5.83 -10.79
CA LYS A 73 -5.63 -6.43 -11.99
C LYS A 73 -4.89 -7.65 -12.53
N LEU A 74 -3.57 -7.75 -12.34
CA LEU A 74 -2.83 -8.95 -12.75
C LEU A 74 -3.19 -10.11 -11.82
N LEU A 75 -3.23 -9.86 -10.51
CA LEU A 75 -3.66 -10.85 -9.53
C LEU A 75 -5.10 -11.31 -9.79
N ASP A 76 -6.02 -10.37 -10.01
CA ASP A 76 -7.42 -10.67 -10.32
C ASP A 76 -7.54 -11.50 -11.61
N GLY A 77 -6.76 -11.15 -12.65
CA GLY A 77 -6.72 -11.90 -13.91
C GLY A 77 -6.17 -13.32 -13.74
N MET A 78 -5.07 -13.48 -13.00
CA MET A 78 -4.50 -14.79 -12.67
C MET A 78 -5.51 -15.65 -11.91
N LEU A 79 -6.18 -15.09 -10.90
CA LEU A 79 -7.18 -15.80 -10.11
C LEU A 79 -8.39 -16.21 -10.96
N ALA A 80 -8.84 -15.36 -11.88
CA ALA A 80 -9.95 -15.69 -12.79
C ALA A 80 -9.61 -16.86 -13.73
N ILE A 81 -8.34 -17.01 -14.13
CA ILE A 81 -7.89 -18.12 -14.98
C ILE A 81 -7.70 -19.39 -14.15
N CYS A 82 -7.08 -19.27 -12.96
CA CYS A 82 -6.77 -20.41 -12.10
C CYS A 82 -8.01 -21.00 -11.40
N HIS A 83 -8.99 -20.17 -11.03
CA HIS A 83 -10.25 -20.62 -10.42
C HIS A 83 -11.35 -20.77 -11.47
N LYS A 84 -11.55 -22.00 -11.98
CA LYS A 84 -12.84 -22.36 -12.57
C LYS A 84 -13.87 -22.58 -11.46
N ARG A 85 -14.80 -21.64 -11.34
CA ARG A 85 -16.15 -21.80 -10.72
C ARG A 85 -16.16 -21.93 -9.19
N SER A 86 -16.09 -20.80 -8.49
CA SER A 86 -16.71 -20.64 -7.16
C SER A 86 -17.33 -19.25 -7.05
N SER A 87 -18.60 -19.20 -6.69
CA SER A 87 -19.48 -18.03 -6.69
C SER A 87 -19.25 -17.06 -5.51
N GLU A 88 -18.04 -16.95 -4.99
CA GLU A 88 -17.71 -16.04 -3.87
C GLU A 88 -16.47 -15.18 -4.16
N PRO A 89 -16.50 -13.87 -3.88
CA PRO A 89 -15.32 -13.00 -3.97
C PRO A 89 -14.27 -13.36 -2.91
N PHE A 90 -13.08 -13.74 -3.36
CA PHE A 90 -12.00 -14.32 -2.54
C PHE A 90 -11.23 -13.32 -1.64
N VAL A 91 -11.73 -12.11 -1.40
CA VAL A 91 -11.03 -11.10 -0.56
C VAL A 91 -10.74 -11.62 0.86
N HIS A 92 -11.44 -12.70 1.28
CA HIS A 92 -11.28 -13.35 2.58
C HIS A 92 -10.11 -14.34 2.71
N ALA A 93 -9.57 -14.89 1.62
CA ALA A 93 -8.67 -16.04 1.72
C ALA A 93 -7.17 -15.73 1.57
N LEU A 94 -6.80 -14.46 1.38
CA LEU A 94 -5.41 -13.99 1.53
C LEU A 94 -5.15 -13.30 2.89
N THR A 95 -6.17 -13.18 3.73
CA THR A 95 -6.11 -12.51 5.04
C THR A 95 -6.36 -13.46 6.22
N SER A 96 -6.37 -14.77 5.97
CA SER A 96 -6.45 -15.82 7.00
C SER A 96 -5.08 -16.45 7.24
#